data_AF-A0A8D9FG78-F1
#
_entry.id   AF-A0A8D9FG78-F1
#
_cell.length_a   1.000
_cell.length_b   1.000
_cell.length_c   1.000
_cell.angle_alpha   90.00
_cell.angle_beta   90.00
_cell.angle_gamma   90.00
#
_symmetry.space_group_name_H-M   'P 1'
#
loop_
_entity.id
_entity.type
_entity.pdbx_description
1 polymer ?
#
loop_
_entity_poly.entity_id
_entity_poly.type
_entity_poly.pdbx_seq_one_letter_code
_entity_poly.pdbx_strand_id
1 'polypeptide(L)'
;MSNVKLKVQLPPTLEELSSQSESEFFLDEKQSPIPRIEKGQDSLTPDSHTGGQPVLIGIRKIRGSLYRKLRRRTIDKHGVGNIIQINISKRRRAFLVDIFTTLVDIQWRWTLLVCIMGFLLSWFGFACCWWLTAFTHGDLLPENLSNGQYNPCVVGVNSFASSFLFSIETQHTIGYGSRSITTECPEAMWLMCIQSIVGTLIQLHIDSYDSDIFLLWPTIVVHRIDQDSPLYDMCAKKLLTEKFEIIAILEGTTESTGQTTQAKTSYLPSEILWGHRFEPLVRYNRDKVSYEVDYALFHNTNQVDTPLCSARELEDFTQKLPRI
;
A
#
# COMPACT_ATOMS: atom_id res chain seq x y z
N MET A 1 -10.87 13.93 -12.93
CA MET A 1 -10.96 15.11 -12.03
C MET A 1 -10.29 14.73 -10.71
N SER A 2 -9.17 15.37 -10.37
CA SER A 2 -8.48 15.16 -9.08
C SER A 2 -9.01 16.14 -8.03
N ASN A 3 -9.40 15.65 -6.86
CA ASN A 3 -9.80 16.47 -5.73
C ASN A 3 -8.71 16.44 -4.66
N VAL A 4 -8.23 17.61 -4.25
CA VAL A 4 -7.28 17.72 -3.13
C VAL A 4 -8.05 18.14 -1.90
N LYS A 5 -7.92 17.37 -0.81
CA LYS A 5 -8.49 17.70 0.50
C LYS A 5 -7.35 17.90 1.49
N LEU A 6 -7.32 19.06 2.12
CA LEU A 6 -6.45 19.35 3.25
C LEU A 6 -7.26 19.21 4.53
N LYS A 7 -6.78 18.37 5.45
CA LYS A 7 -7.41 18.20 6.77
C LYS A 7 -6.39 18.55 7.85
N VAL A 8 -6.68 19.57 8.65
CA VAL A 8 -5.89 19.91 9.83
C VAL A 8 -6.38 19.05 10.98
N GLN A 9 -5.50 18.24 11.54
CA GLN A 9 -5.80 17.44 12.72
C GLN A 9 -5.09 18.06 13.93
N LEU A 10 -5.89 18.55 14.87
CA LEU A 10 -5.42 18.96 16.18
C LEU A 10 -5.29 17.71 17.07
N PRO A 11 -4.31 17.65 17.99
CA PRO A 11 -4.28 16.61 19.01
C PRO A 11 -5.52 16.71 19.91
N PRO A 12 -6.05 15.58 20.41
CA PRO A 12 -7.17 15.61 21.34
C PRO A 12 -6.78 16.39 22.61
N THR A 13 -7.71 17.17 23.15
CA THR A 13 -7.50 17.90 24.41
C THR A 13 -7.42 16.93 25.59
N LEU A 14 -6.81 17.34 26.70
CA LEU A 14 -6.72 16.49 27.91
C LEU A 14 -8.11 16.11 28.46
N GLU A 15 -9.13 16.93 28.22
CA GLU A 15 -10.53 16.64 28.55
C GLU A 15 -11.16 15.56 27.64
N GLU A 16 -10.78 15.51 26.36
CA GLU A 16 -11.22 14.43 25.45
C GLU A 16 -10.53 13.10 25.79
N LEU A 17 -9.27 13.14 26.19
CA LEU A 17 -8.51 11.97 26.64
C LEU A 17 -9.05 11.39 27.96
N SER A 18 -9.53 12.22 28.90
CA SER A 18 -10.18 11.73 30.12
C SER A 18 -11.54 11.08 29.83
N SER A 19 -12.33 11.64 28.91
CA SER A 19 -13.64 11.09 28.52
C SER A 19 -13.55 9.72 27.82
N GLN A 20 -12.47 9.47 27.08
CA GLN A 20 -12.19 8.17 26.48
C GLN A 20 -11.69 7.15 27.52
N SER A 21 -10.92 7.60 28.52
CA SER A 21 -10.44 6.72 29.59
C SER A 21 -11.54 6.27 30.56
N GLU A 22 -12.55 7.12 30.84
CA GLU A 22 -13.66 6.78 31.74
C GLU A 22 -14.65 5.78 31.13
N SER A 23 -14.79 5.77 29.80
CA SER A 23 -15.65 4.81 29.10
C SER A 23 -15.02 3.43 28.92
N GLU A 24 -13.68 3.33 29.00
CA GLU A 24 -12.96 2.04 28.99
C GLU A 24 -12.73 1.44 30.39
N PHE A 25 -12.89 2.22 31.47
CA PHE A 25 -12.61 1.77 32.84
C PHE A 25 -13.70 0.84 33.45
N PHE A 26 -14.88 0.71 32.83
CA PHE A 26 -15.97 -0.10 33.37
C PHE A 26 -16.06 -1.55 32.85
N LEU A 27 -15.14 -2.02 32.01
CA LEU A 27 -15.24 -3.35 31.39
C LEU A 27 -13.97 -4.22 31.38
N ASP A 28 -12.97 -3.98 32.24
CA ASP A 28 -11.83 -4.90 32.31
C ASP A 28 -11.17 -4.99 33.70
N GLU A 29 -11.88 -5.59 34.66
CA GLU A 29 -11.27 -6.12 35.88
C GLU A 29 -11.20 -7.65 35.79
N LYS A 30 -10.19 -8.18 35.07
CA LYS A 30 -9.58 -9.49 35.39
C LYS A 30 -8.24 -9.77 34.66
N GLN A 31 -7.20 -9.82 35.49
CA GLN A 31 -6.01 -10.68 35.43
C GLN A 31 -4.85 -10.36 34.44
N SER A 32 -3.69 -10.04 35.05
CA SER A 32 -2.32 -10.56 34.79
C SER A 32 -1.24 -9.46 34.65
N PRO A 33 0.04 -9.70 35.03
CA PRO A 33 0.75 -8.88 36.01
C PRO A 33 1.83 -7.95 35.45
N ILE A 34 2.09 -6.88 36.20
CA ILE A 34 3.13 -5.86 35.98
C ILE A 34 4.53 -6.46 36.23
N PRO A 35 5.51 -6.32 35.32
CA PRO A 35 6.91 -6.60 35.64
C PRO A 35 7.50 -5.47 36.49
N ARG A 36 7.99 -5.86 37.67
CA ARG A 36 8.76 -5.03 38.62
C ARG A 36 10.16 -4.78 38.05
N ILE A 37 10.53 -3.51 37.83
CA ILE A 37 11.91 -3.10 37.53
C ILE A 37 12.68 -3.05 38.86
N GLU A 38 13.66 -3.93 39.03
CA GLU A 38 14.62 -3.91 40.13
C GLU A 38 15.53 -2.67 40.05
N LYS A 39 15.68 -1.98 41.18
CA LYS A 39 16.69 -0.94 41.39
C LYS A 39 18.02 -1.63 41.70
N GLY A 40 18.98 -1.54 40.79
CA GLY A 40 20.39 -1.79 41.10
C GLY A 40 20.94 -0.65 41.96
N GLN A 41 21.39 -0.98 43.16
CA GLN A 41 21.99 -0.08 44.14
C GLN A 41 23.51 -0.14 43.95
N ASP A 42 24.10 0.94 43.43
CA ASP A 42 25.55 1.08 43.34
C ASP A 42 26.15 1.35 44.73
N SER A 43 26.92 0.40 45.23
CA SER A 43 27.73 0.51 46.45
C SER A 43 29.04 1.23 46.16
N LEU A 44 29.28 2.35 46.86
CA LEU A 44 30.56 3.05 46.91
C LEU A 44 31.59 2.28 47.75
N THR A 45 32.81 2.14 47.21
CA THR A 45 34.06 2.10 48.00
C THR A 45 35.14 2.90 47.27
N PRO A 46 35.91 3.76 47.96
CA PRO A 46 36.95 4.57 47.35
C PRO A 46 38.29 3.84 47.39
N ASP A 47 39.10 3.96 46.34
CA ASP A 47 40.56 3.84 46.49
C ASP A 47 41.30 4.64 45.40
N SER A 48 42.49 5.05 45.78
CA SER A 48 43.23 6.27 45.45
C SER A 48 44.26 6.17 44.32
N HIS A 49 44.72 7.37 43.84
CA HIS A 49 45.94 7.68 43.05
C HIS A 49 45.85 7.38 41.53
N THR A 50 46.23 8.22 40.54
CA THR A 50 47.12 9.39 40.42
C THR A 50 46.91 10.08 39.04
N GLY A 51 47.00 11.42 39.01
CA GLY A 51 47.48 12.33 37.94
C GLY A 51 47.24 12.10 36.43
N GLY A 52 46.68 13.12 35.74
CA GLY A 52 46.93 13.38 34.31
C GLY A 52 45.77 14.01 33.50
N GLN A 53 45.93 15.29 33.14
CA GLN A 53 45.34 16.12 32.05
C GLN A 53 43.93 15.81 31.44
N PRO A 54 43.04 16.82 31.26
CA PRO A 54 41.77 16.61 30.57
C PRO A 54 41.95 16.69 29.04
N VAL A 55 41.78 15.55 28.37
CA VAL A 55 41.58 15.50 26.91
C VAL A 55 40.13 15.88 26.60
N LEU A 56 39.95 16.98 25.89
CA LEU A 56 38.67 17.53 25.46
C LEU A 56 38.04 16.66 24.35
N ILE A 57 37.35 15.57 24.71
CA ILE A 57 36.63 14.72 23.75
C ILE A 57 35.19 15.23 23.55
N GLY A 58 35.04 16.08 22.53
CA GLY A 58 33.92 16.12 21.58
C GLY A 58 32.48 15.79 22.03
N ILE A 59 31.84 16.63 22.85
CA ILE A 59 30.39 16.58 23.10
C ILE A 59 29.60 17.32 21.99
N ARG A 60 29.82 17.00 20.72
CA ARG A 60 29.12 17.69 19.60
C ARG A 60 28.30 16.84 18.64
N LYS A 61 28.14 15.53 18.87
CA LYS A 61 27.43 14.65 17.92
C LYS A 61 26.24 13.84 18.45
N ILE A 62 25.76 14.07 19.67
CA ILE A 62 24.63 13.31 20.25
C ILE A 62 23.29 14.09 20.24
N ARG A 63 23.30 15.40 19.95
CA ARG A 63 22.07 16.22 19.96
C ARG A 63 21.14 16.04 18.74
N GLY A 64 21.63 15.53 17.61
CA GLY A 64 20.80 15.34 16.41
C GLY A 64 19.91 14.08 16.43
N SER A 65 20.39 13.00 17.06
CA SER A 65 19.68 11.71 17.08
C SER A 65 18.54 11.67 18.11
N LEU A 66 18.71 12.38 19.24
CA LEU A 66 17.72 12.46 20.32
C LEU A 66 16.55 13.42 20.05
N TYR A 67 16.66 14.30 19.04
CA TYR A 67 15.52 15.13 18.59
C TYR A 67 14.63 14.40 17.57
N ARG A 68 15.14 13.32 16.96
CA ARG A 68 14.34 12.37 16.18
C ARG A 68 13.53 11.42 17.10
N LYS A 69 13.69 11.57 18.42
CA LYS A 69 12.99 10.83 19.47
C LYS A 69 11.65 11.53 19.77
N LEU A 70 10.56 10.89 19.36
CA LEU A 70 9.15 11.15 19.74
C LEU A 70 8.55 12.52 19.38
N ARG A 71 8.14 12.71 18.12
CA ARG A 71 6.79 13.24 17.88
C ARG A 71 5.98 12.15 17.21
N ARG A 72 5.01 11.61 17.96
CA ARG A 72 4.04 10.65 17.43
C ARG A 72 3.32 11.35 16.27
N ARG A 73 3.50 10.85 15.04
CA ARG A 73 2.77 11.28 13.85
C ARG A 73 1.73 10.25 13.50
N THR A 74 0.59 10.70 13.01
CA THR A 74 -0.55 9.86 12.65
C THR A 74 -0.32 9.21 11.29
N ILE A 75 0.21 9.98 10.34
CA ILE A 75 0.57 9.52 9.00
C ILE A 75 2.03 9.83 8.75
N ASP A 76 2.77 8.92 8.12
CA ASP A 76 4.16 9.17 7.72
C ASP A 76 4.27 9.94 6.40
N LYS A 77 5.47 10.45 6.07
CA LYS A 77 5.72 11.18 4.82
C LYS A 77 5.41 10.34 3.57
N HIS A 78 5.51 9.02 3.70
CA HIS A 78 5.18 8.04 2.65
C HIS A 78 3.69 7.65 2.62
N GLY A 79 2.83 8.27 3.44
CA GLY A 79 1.39 8.04 3.45
C GLY A 79 0.92 6.84 4.27
N VAL A 80 1.84 6.10 4.89
CA VAL A 80 1.51 4.97 5.78
C VAL A 80 0.95 5.49 7.11
N GLY A 81 -0.21 4.97 7.52
CA GLY A 81 -0.83 5.31 8.80
C GLY A 81 -0.18 4.57 9.98
N ASN A 82 0.20 5.31 11.01
CA ASN A 82 0.73 4.78 12.26
C ASN A 82 -0.39 4.61 13.31
N ILE A 83 -1.41 3.82 12.95
CA ILE A 83 -2.61 3.59 13.75
C ILE A 83 -2.75 2.09 13.98
N ILE A 84 -2.74 1.67 15.24
CA ILE A 84 -2.99 0.27 15.63
C ILE A 84 -4.43 0.20 16.14
N GLN A 85 -5.26 -0.59 15.46
CA GLN A 85 -6.64 -0.83 15.89
C GLN A 85 -6.70 -2.02 16.85
N ILE A 86 -7.17 -1.80 18.08
CA ILE A 86 -7.38 -2.83 19.11
C ILE A 86 -8.88 -3.18 19.22
N ASN A 87 -9.18 -4.41 19.66
CA ASN A 87 -10.54 -4.92 19.93
C ASN A 87 -11.53 -4.99 18.74
N ILE A 88 -11.12 -5.55 17.59
CA ILE A 88 -12.04 -5.79 16.45
C ILE A 88 -12.54 -7.24 16.47
N SER A 89 -13.72 -7.47 17.04
CA SER A 89 -14.32 -8.79 17.25
C SER A 89 -14.65 -9.60 15.99
N LYS A 90 -14.70 -8.98 14.80
CA LYS A 90 -15.12 -9.64 13.54
C LYS A 90 -14.08 -9.62 12.40
N ARG A 91 -12.83 -9.23 12.68
CA ARG A 91 -11.80 -8.97 11.65
C ARG A 91 -11.52 -10.16 10.72
N ARG A 92 -11.43 -11.38 11.27
CA ARG A 92 -11.14 -12.59 10.47
C ARG A 92 -12.29 -13.01 9.55
N ARG A 93 -13.54 -12.79 9.95
CA ARG A 93 -14.71 -13.17 9.15
C ARG A 93 -14.96 -12.19 8.00
N ALA A 94 -14.69 -10.90 8.21
CA ALA A 94 -14.74 -9.90 7.15
C ALA A 94 -13.69 -10.17 6.05
N PHE A 95 -12.48 -10.58 6.43
CA PHE A 95 -11.40 -10.91 5.50
C PHE A 95 -11.71 -12.14 4.61
N LEU A 96 -12.37 -13.18 5.17
CA LEU A 96 -12.73 -14.38 4.41
C LEU A 96 -13.94 -14.17 3.47
N VAL A 97 -14.82 -13.22 3.79
CA VAL A 97 -15.94 -12.86 2.91
C VAL A 97 -15.45 -12.08 1.69
N ASP A 98 -14.29 -11.43 1.81
CA ASP A 98 -13.69 -10.61 0.76
C ASP A 98 -12.38 -11.24 0.23
N ILE A 99 -12.49 -12.50 -0.21
CA ILE A 99 -11.34 -13.28 -0.69
C ILE A 99 -10.71 -12.68 -1.96
N PHE A 100 -11.51 -12.01 -2.80
CA PHE A 100 -11.02 -11.40 -4.03
C PHE A 100 -10.13 -10.19 -3.75
N THR A 101 -10.58 -9.24 -2.92
CA THR A 101 -9.74 -8.08 -2.54
C THR A 101 -8.52 -8.53 -1.75
N THR A 102 -8.67 -9.55 -0.91
CA THR A 102 -7.55 -10.17 -0.19
C THR A 102 -6.48 -10.72 -1.15
N LEU A 103 -6.89 -11.42 -2.20
CA LEU A 103 -5.95 -11.96 -3.20
C LEU A 103 -5.24 -10.88 -4.00
N VAL A 104 -5.92 -9.76 -4.28
CA VAL A 104 -5.36 -8.59 -4.96
C VAL A 104 -4.40 -7.80 -4.06
N ASP A 105 -4.69 -7.71 -2.75
CA ASP A 105 -3.89 -6.96 -1.77
C ASP A 105 -2.67 -7.75 -1.25
N ILE A 106 -2.59 -9.05 -1.53
CA ILE A 106 -1.47 -9.91 -1.15
C ILE A 106 -0.20 -9.54 -1.95
N GLN A 107 0.97 -9.70 -1.33
CA GLN A 107 2.25 -9.44 -2.00
C GLN A 107 2.41 -10.31 -3.26
N TRP A 108 2.97 -9.74 -4.33
CA TRP A 108 3.20 -10.40 -5.61
C TRP A 108 3.81 -11.81 -5.53
N ARG A 109 4.71 -12.07 -4.58
CA ARG A 109 5.31 -13.41 -4.39
C ARG A 109 4.26 -14.49 -4.09
N TRP A 110 3.28 -14.15 -3.27
CA TRP A 110 2.19 -15.05 -2.89
C TRP A 110 1.09 -15.08 -3.95
N THR A 111 0.82 -13.95 -4.62
CA THR A 111 -0.09 -13.89 -5.77
C THR A 111 0.39 -14.81 -6.89
N LEU A 112 1.67 -14.74 -7.26
CA LEU A 112 2.28 -15.63 -8.25
C LEU A 112 2.21 -17.10 -7.81
N LEU A 113 2.45 -17.38 -6.53
CA LEU A 113 2.34 -18.74 -6.00
C LEU A 113 0.92 -19.28 -6.12
N VAL A 114 -0.10 -18.48 -5.76
CA VAL A 114 -1.52 -18.87 -5.88
C VAL A 114 -1.90 -19.08 -7.34
N CYS A 115 -1.46 -18.21 -8.26
CA CYS A 115 -1.70 -18.38 -9.69
C CYS A 115 -1.07 -19.67 -10.23
N ILE A 116 0.22 -19.92 -9.94
CA ILE A 116 0.92 -21.14 -10.35
C ILE A 116 0.25 -22.38 -9.77
N MET A 117 -0.12 -22.36 -8.49
CA MET A 117 -0.86 -23.45 -7.87
C MET A 117 -2.23 -23.68 -8.53
N GLY A 118 -2.97 -22.61 -8.87
CA GLY A 118 -4.24 -22.71 -9.58
C GLY A 118 -4.10 -23.40 -10.93
N PHE A 119 -3.11 -23.00 -11.74
CA PHE A 119 -2.82 -23.65 -13.02
C PHE A 119 -2.41 -25.12 -12.84
N LEU A 120 -1.47 -25.42 -11.94
CA LEU A 120 -1.02 -26.80 -11.71
C LEU A 120 -2.16 -27.71 -11.22
N LEU A 121 -3.01 -27.22 -10.31
CA LEU A 121 -4.18 -27.94 -9.81
C LEU A 121 -5.19 -28.18 -10.94
N SER A 122 -5.42 -27.21 -11.81
CA SER A 122 -6.31 -27.39 -12.97
C SER A 122 -5.77 -28.43 -13.95
N TRP A 123 -4.49 -28.36 -14.33
CA TRP A 123 -3.88 -29.32 -15.25
C TRP A 123 -3.93 -30.73 -14.68
N PHE A 124 -3.59 -30.88 -13.40
CA PHE A 124 -3.63 -32.16 -12.71
C PHE A 124 -5.05 -32.71 -12.57
N GLY A 125 -6.02 -31.86 -12.19
CA GLY A 125 -7.43 -32.23 -12.08
C GLY A 125 -8.00 -32.74 -13.40
N PHE A 126 -7.81 -32.00 -14.49
CA PHE A 126 -8.24 -32.43 -15.82
C PHE A 126 -7.45 -33.64 -16.33
N ALA A 127 -6.16 -33.77 -16.01
CA ALA A 127 -5.38 -34.96 -16.35
C ALA A 127 -5.95 -36.23 -15.68
N CYS A 128 -6.39 -36.13 -14.43
CA CYS A 128 -7.09 -37.22 -13.74
C CYS A 128 -8.43 -37.55 -14.41
N CYS A 129 -9.20 -36.55 -14.85
CA CYS A 129 -10.44 -36.77 -15.59
C CYS A 129 -10.19 -37.47 -16.93
N TRP A 130 -9.19 -37.02 -17.71
CA TRP A 130 -8.79 -37.64 -18.97
C TRP A 130 -8.27 -39.06 -18.81
N TRP A 131 -7.50 -39.30 -17.76
CA TRP A 131 -7.04 -40.64 -17.41
C TRP A 131 -8.21 -41.55 -17.02
N LEU A 132 -9.17 -41.03 -16.24
CA LEU A 132 -10.36 -41.77 -15.85
C LEU A 132 -11.21 -42.13 -17.07
N THR A 133 -11.44 -41.21 -18.00
CA THR A 133 -12.19 -41.50 -19.24
C THR A 133 -11.52 -42.59 -20.07
N ALA A 134 -10.20 -42.53 -20.24
CA ALA A 134 -9.43 -43.54 -20.95
C ALA A 134 -9.48 -44.90 -20.22
N PHE A 135 -9.45 -44.89 -18.89
CA PHE A 135 -9.55 -46.08 -18.06
C PHE A 135 -10.94 -46.73 -18.12
N THR A 136 -12.02 -45.94 -18.04
CA THR A 136 -13.40 -46.44 -18.08
C THR A 136 -13.80 -46.97 -19.44
N HIS A 137 -13.29 -46.38 -20.53
CA HIS A 137 -13.51 -46.87 -21.88
C HIS A 137 -12.69 -48.13 -22.21
N GLY A 138 -11.57 -48.33 -21.51
CA GLY A 138 -10.66 -49.46 -21.72
C GLY A 138 -9.54 -49.17 -22.72
N ASP A 139 -9.28 -47.90 -23.05
CA ASP A 139 -8.23 -47.45 -23.97
C ASP A 139 -6.82 -47.87 -23.51
N LEU A 140 -6.64 -48.00 -22.19
CA LEU A 140 -5.37 -48.30 -21.55
C LEU A 140 -5.06 -49.81 -21.50
N LEU A 141 -5.97 -50.68 -21.94
CA LEU A 141 -5.74 -52.12 -21.95
C LEU A 141 -4.70 -52.47 -23.04
N PRO A 142 -3.71 -53.33 -22.73
CA PRO A 142 -2.63 -53.66 -23.67
C PRO A 142 -3.13 -54.33 -24.98
N GLU A 143 -4.26 -55.01 -24.93
CA GLU A 143 -4.94 -55.59 -26.10
C GLU A 143 -5.46 -54.50 -27.05
N ASN A 144 -6.05 -53.44 -26.49
CA ASN A 144 -6.61 -52.31 -27.26
C ASN A 144 -5.50 -51.37 -27.75
N LEU A 145 -4.41 -51.23 -26.99
CA LEU A 145 -3.27 -50.38 -27.35
C LEU A 145 -2.42 -50.95 -28.49
N SER A 146 -2.38 -52.29 -28.61
CA SER A 146 -1.67 -52.99 -29.69
C SER A 146 -2.53 -53.22 -30.94
N ASN A 147 -3.85 -53.07 -30.81
CA ASN A 147 -4.79 -53.23 -31.92
C ASN A 147 -4.94 -51.91 -32.70
N GLY A 148 -4.28 -51.82 -33.85
CA GLY A 148 -4.37 -50.64 -34.73
C GLY A 148 -5.75 -50.37 -35.36
N GLN A 149 -6.75 -51.22 -35.13
CA GLN A 149 -8.14 -51.00 -35.56
C GLN A 149 -9.06 -50.53 -34.42
N TYR A 150 -8.58 -50.45 -33.18
CA TYR A 150 -9.37 -49.95 -32.06
C TYR A 150 -9.39 -48.41 -32.06
N ASN A 151 -10.56 -47.81 -31.99
CA ASN A 151 -10.72 -46.35 -31.92
C ASN A 151 -10.78 -45.92 -30.44
N PRO A 152 -9.73 -45.27 -29.89
CA PRO A 152 -9.75 -44.78 -28.51
C PRO A 152 -10.54 -43.47 -28.41
N CYS A 153 -10.93 -43.06 -27.19
CA CYS A 153 -11.54 -41.75 -26.96
C CYS A 153 -10.58 -40.60 -27.30
N VAL A 154 -9.29 -40.77 -26.98
CA VAL A 154 -8.21 -39.81 -27.29
C VAL A 154 -7.03 -40.56 -27.87
N VAL A 155 -6.63 -40.18 -29.09
CA VAL A 155 -5.47 -40.76 -29.78
C VAL A 155 -4.18 -40.34 -29.10
N GLY A 156 -3.23 -41.26 -28.92
CA GLY A 156 -1.89 -40.96 -28.41
C GLY A 156 -1.80 -40.80 -26.89
N VAL A 157 -2.83 -41.21 -26.15
CA VAL A 157 -2.85 -41.29 -24.68
C VAL A 157 -2.59 -42.74 -24.25
N ASN A 158 -1.39 -43.01 -23.74
CA ASN A 158 -0.91 -44.34 -23.36
C ASN A 158 -0.52 -44.47 -21.87
N SER A 159 -0.42 -43.36 -21.17
CA SER A 159 0.07 -43.26 -19.78
C SER A 159 -0.47 -42.01 -19.11
N PHE A 160 -0.45 -41.95 -17.77
CA PHE A 160 -0.93 -40.77 -17.04
C PHE A 160 -0.16 -39.51 -17.46
N ALA A 161 1.14 -39.65 -17.73
CA ALA A 161 1.97 -38.58 -18.26
C ALA A 161 1.45 -38.05 -19.61
N SER A 162 0.98 -38.93 -20.50
CA SER A 162 0.37 -38.51 -21.77
C SER A 162 -1.00 -37.83 -21.60
N SER A 163 -1.81 -38.26 -20.62
CA SER A 163 -3.06 -37.56 -20.26
C SER A 163 -2.79 -36.19 -19.64
N PHE A 164 -1.74 -36.05 -18.85
CA PHE A 164 -1.30 -34.78 -18.29
C PHE A 164 -0.81 -33.81 -19.36
N LEU A 165 0.00 -34.29 -20.31
CA LEU A 165 0.41 -33.48 -21.46
C LEU A 165 -0.81 -33.06 -22.30
N PHE A 166 -1.75 -33.98 -22.56
CA PHE A 166 -2.98 -33.66 -23.28
C PHE A 166 -3.84 -32.60 -22.55
N SER A 167 -3.92 -32.67 -21.21
CA SER A 167 -4.58 -31.66 -20.36
C SER A 167 -3.96 -30.26 -20.54
N ILE A 168 -2.63 -30.16 -20.57
CA ILE A 168 -1.93 -28.88 -20.81
C ILE A 168 -2.16 -28.38 -22.24
N GLU A 169 -2.03 -29.26 -23.22
CA GLU A 169 -2.20 -28.96 -24.65
C GLU A 169 -3.59 -28.42 -24.96
N THR A 170 -4.62 -28.97 -24.31
CA THR A 170 -6.02 -28.58 -24.46
C THR A 170 -6.35 -27.31 -23.69
N GLN A 171 -5.89 -27.15 -22.44
CA GLN A 171 -6.21 -25.96 -21.63
C GLN A 171 -5.53 -24.68 -22.14
N HIS A 172 -4.29 -24.76 -22.63
CA HIS A 172 -3.60 -23.61 -23.24
C HIS A 172 -3.85 -23.51 -24.74
N THR A 173 -4.66 -24.40 -25.30
CA THR A 173 -4.98 -24.42 -26.74
C THR A 173 -3.72 -24.51 -27.63
N ILE A 174 -2.65 -25.13 -27.13
CA ILE A 174 -1.41 -25.33 -27.90
C ILE A 174 -1.66 -26.30 -29.04
N GLY A 175 -2.33 -27.42 -28.73
CA GLY A 175 -2.81 -28.39 -29.71
C GLY A 175 -1.77 -28.86 -30.72
N TYR A 176 -0.69 -29.55 -30.28
CA TYR A 176 0.37 -30.04 -31.18
C TYR A 176 -0.13 -30.98 -32.30
N GLY A 177 -1.33 -31.53 -32.16
CA GLY A 177 -2.00 -32.35 -33.19
C GLY A 177 -1.59 -33.82 -33.20
N SER A 178 -0.61 -34.23 -32.38
CA SER A 178 -0.25 -35.65 -32.18
C SER A 178 -1.24 -36.40 -31.28
N ARG A 179 -2.00 -35.66 -30.46
CA ARG A 179 -3.09 -36.17 -29.62
C ARG A 179 -4.38 -35.45 -29.97
N SER A 180 -5.42 -36.20 -30.26
CA SER A 180 -6.71 -35.66 -30.71
C SER A 180 -7.87 -36.48 -30.16
N ILE A 181 -8.97 -35.79 -29.93
CA ILE A 181 -10.22 -36.39 -29.48
C ILE A 181 -10.95 -37.05 -30.65
N THR A 182 -11.53 -38.22 -30.43
CA THR A 182 -12.36 -38.92 -31.42
C THR A 182 -13.85 -38.73 -31.12
N THR A 183 -14.72 -39.17 -32.03
CA THR A 183 -16.17 -39.07 -31.87
C THR A 183 -16.81 -40.26 -31.13
N GLU A 184 -16.01 -41.22 -30.68
CA GLU A 184 -16.50 -42.44 -30.05
C GLU A 184 -17.09 -42.17 -28.66
N CYS A 185 -16.51 -41.22 -27.92
CA CYS A 185 -16.80 -40.97 -26.51
C CYS A 185 -17.41 -39.57 -26.30
N PRO A 186 -18.74 -39.42 -26.18
CA PRO A 186 -19.37 -38.12 -25.96
C PRO A 186 -18.98 -37.47 -24.62
N GLU A 187 -18.67 -38.27 -23.59
CA GLU A 187 -18.18 -37.79 -22.29
C GLU A 187 -16.87 -37.01 -22.41
N ALA A 188 -16.00 -37.41 -23.34
CA ALA A 188 -14.76 -36.71 -23.64
C ALA A 188 -15.03 -35.32 -24.26
N MET A 189 -16.05 -35.20 -25.10
CA MET A 189 -16.43 -33.92 -25.70
C MET A 189 -16.92 -32.92 -24.64
N TRP A 190 -17.77 -33.38 -23.72
CA TRP A 190 -18.24 -32.57 -22.60
C TRP A 190 -17.09 -32.16 -21.67
N LEU A 191 -16.15 -33.07 -21.40
CA LEU A 191 -14.95 -32.78 -20.62
C LEU A 191 -14.10 -31.67 -21.27
N MET A 192 -13.93 -31.72 -22.59
CA MET A 192 -13.22 -30.68 -23.36
C MET A 192 -13.93 -29.32 -23.21
N CYS A 193 -15.25 -29.26 -23.41
CA CYS A 193 -16.01 -28.02 -23.31
C CYS A 193 -15.87 -27.38 -21.92
N ILE A 194 -15.98 -28.18 -20.85
CA ILE A 194 -15.81 -27.70 -19.48
C ILE A 194 -14.38 -27.20 -19.26
N GLN A 195 -13.38 -27.93 -19.75
CA GLN A 195 -11.97 -27.56 -19.64
C GLN A 195 -11.65 -26.22 -20.34
N SER A 196 -12.23 -25.97 -21.51
CA SER A 196 -12.08 -24.69 -22.22
C SER A 196 -12.73 -23.53 -21.47
N ILE A 197 -13.92 -23.73 -20.88
CA ILE A 197 -14.60 -22.70 -20.07
C ILE A 197 -13.78 -22.40 -18.82
N VAL A 198 -13.28 -23.42 -18.11
CA VAL A 198 -12.46 -23.21 -16.90
C VAL A 198 -11.12 -22.55 -17.25
N GLY A 199 -10.47 -22.95 -18.34
CA GLY A 199 -9.21 -22.36 -18.80
C GLY A 199 -9.35 -20.87 -19.12
N THR A 200 -10.41 -20.49 -19.85
CA THR A 200 -10.70 -19.08 -20.15
C THR A 200 -11.06 -18.26 -18.91
N LEU A 201 -11.80 -18.84 -17.96
CA LEU A 201 -12.08 -18.17 -16.68
C LEU A 201 -10.80 -17.91 -15.88
N ILE A 202 -9.89 -18.87 -15.78
CA ILE A 202 -8.60 -18.68 -15.09
C ILE A 202 -7.76 -17.60 -15.77
N GLN A 203 -7.72 -17.59 -17.11
CA GLN A 203 -6.98 -16.59 -17.88
C GLN A 203 -7.53 -15.17 -17.68
N LEU A 204 -8.86 -14.98 -17.72
CA LEU A 204 -9.50 -13.67 -17.55
C LEU A 204 -9.24 -13.03 -16.17
N HIS A 205 -9.03 -13.83 -15.12
CA HIS A 205 -8.69 -13.30 -13.79
C HIS A 205 -7.29 -12.67 -13.73
N ILE A 206 -6.41 -12.98 -14.69
CA ILE A 206 -5.00 -12.58 -14.69
C ILE A 206 -4.77 -11.33 -15.54
N ASP A 207 -5.52 -11.17 -16.64
CA ASP A 207 -5.31 -10.10 -17.63
C ASP A 207 -5.81 -8.70 -17.17
N SER A 208 -6.22 -8.55 -15.92
CA SER A 208 -6.82 -7.33 -15.39
C SER A 208 -5.81 -6.33 -14.81
N TYR A 209 -4.62 -6.13 -15.37
CA TYR A 209 -3.70 -5.08 -14.91
C TYR A 209 -2.76 -4.59 -16.01
N ASP A 210 -2.94 -3.35 -16.50
CA ASP A 210 -1.83 -2.38 -16.62
C ASP A 210 -2.26 -0.93 -16.91
N SER A 211 -1.35 -0.03 -16.53
CA SER A 211 -0.94 1.24 -17.13
C SER A 211 -1.29 2.58 -16.44
N ASP A 212 -0.16 3.16 -16.00
CA ASP A 212 0.26 4.46 -15.48
C ASP A 212 -0.69 5.66 -15.35
N ILE A 213 -0.42 6.43 -14.29
CA ILE A 213 -1.11 7.66 -13.89
C ILE A 213 -0.43 8.87 -14.52
N PHE A 214 -1.21 9.70 -15.20
CA PHE A 214 -0.78 10.96 -15.79
C PHE A 214 -1.11 12.16 -14.88
N LEU A 215 -0.08 12.71 -14.23
CA LEU A 215 -0.07 14.07 -13.70
C LEU A 215 0.90 14.87 -14.57
N LEU A 216 0.37 15.72 -15.45
CA LEU A 216 1.16 16.37 -16.50
C LEU A 216 2.23 17.34 -15.97
N TRP A 217 2.02 17.97 -14.80
CA TRP A 217 3.05 18.74 -14.09
C TRP A 217 2.79 18.91 -12.59
N PRO A 218 3.84 19.15 -11.77
CA PRO A 218 3.72 19.56 -10.38
C PRO A 218 2.86 20.81 -10.17
N THR A 219 1.90 20.77 -9.25
CA THR A 219 1.01 21.91 -8.92
C THR A 219 1.11 22.27 -7.44
N ILE A 220 1.14 23.57 -7.14
CA ILE A 220 1.15 24.08 -5.76
C ILE A 220 -0.29 24.08 -5.23
N VAL A 221 -0.50 23.43 -4.09
CA VAL A 221 -1.78 23.44 -3.36
C VAL A 221 -1.75 24.58 -2.35
N VAL A 222 -2.79 25.42 -2.33
CA VAL A 222 -2.90 26.59 -1.45
C VAL A 222 -4.11 26.45 -0.55
N HIS A 223 -3.90 26.55 0.76
CA HIS A 223 -4.95 26.74 1.76
C HIS A 223 -4.97 28.22 2.17
N ARG A 224 -6.11 28.89 1.99
CA ARG A 224 -6.28 30.27 2.46
C ARG A 224 -6.59 30.25 3.95
N ILE A 225 -5.85 31.02 4.74
CA ILE A 225 -6.13 31.20 6.16
C ILE A 225 -7.09 32.38 6.32
N ASP A 226 -8.37 32.09 6.40
CA ASP A 226 -9.47 33.02 6.70
C ASP A 226 -10.01 32.79 8.13
N GLN A 227 -11.08 33.49 8.50
CA GLN A 227 -11.69 33.44 9.84
C GLN A 227 -12.20 32.03 10.22
N ASP A 228 -12.57 31.21 9.22
CA ASP A 228 -13.04 29.84 9.40
C ASP A 228 -11.88 28.82 9.51
N SER A 229 -10.66 29.24 9.16
CA SER A 229 -9.48 28.39 9.22
C SER A 229 -9.06 28.14 10.67
N PRO A 230 -8.75 26.88 11.07
CA PRO A 230 -8.21 26.58 12.40
C PRO A 230 -6.83 27.19 12.65
N LEU A 231 -6.19 27.74 11.60
CA LEU A 231 -4.90 28.41 11.67
C LEU A 231 -5.03 29.94 11.74
N TYR A 232 -6.23 30.50 11.84
CA TYR A 232 -6.47 31.95 11.81
C TYR A 232 -5.74 32.74 12.91
N ASP A 233 -5.70 32.18 14.12
CA ASP A 233 -5.02 32.75 15.29
C ASP A 233 -3.53 32.31 15.42
N MET A 234 -2.99 31.61 14.41
CA MET A 234 -1.62 31.09 14.40
C MET A 234 -0.63 32.16 13.93
N CYS A 235 0.42 32.43 14.71
CA CYS A 235 1.52 33.32 14.33
C CYS A 235 2.85 32.54 14.22
N ALA A 236 3.89 33.16 13.66
CA ALA A 236 5.19 32.51 13.44
C ALA A 236 5.82 31.97 14.74
N LYS A 237 5.62 32.66 15.86
CA LYS A 237 6.09 32.22 17.18
C LYS A 237 5.29 31.00 17.69
N LYS A 238 3.96 31.03 17.56
CA LYS A 238 3.08 29.93 17.99
C LYS A 238 3.34 28.66 17.19
N LEU A 239 3.66 28.78 15.90
CA LEU A 239 3.98 27.64 15.02
C LEU A 239 5.12 26.75 15.59
N LEU A 240 6.08 27.34 16.30
CA LEU A 240 7.22 26.62 16.89
C LEU A 240 6.86 25.82 18.15
N THR A 241 5.86 26.28 18.91
CA THR A 241 5.47 25.69 20.20
C THR A 241 4.25 24.77 20.07
N GLU A 242 3.37 25.07 19.12
CA GLU A 242 2.12 24.35 18.92
C GLU A 242 2.35 22.91 18.45
N LYS A 243 1.37 22.08 18.79
CA LYS A 243 1.34 20.67 18.43
C LYS A 243 0.11 20.43 17.58
N PHE A 244 0.30 20.25 16.28
CA PHE A 244 -0.74 19.84 15.34
C PHE A 244 -0.11 19.08 14.18
N GLU A 245 -0.93 18.45 13.36
CA GLU A 245 -0.48 17.74 12.14
C GLU A 245 -1.39 18.13 10.99
N ILE A 246 -0.82 18.63 9.88
CA ILE A 246 -1.58 18.88 8.65
C ILE A 246 -1.50 17.63 7.79
N ILE A 247 -2.63 16.99 7.52
CA ILE A 247 -2.71 15.82 6.65
C ILE A 247 -3.17 16.29 5.27
N ALA A 248 -2.32 16.07 4.27
CA ALA A 248 -2.64 16.33 2.88
C ALA A 248 -3.06 15.03 2.19
N ILE A 249 -4.23 15.06 1.56
CA ILE A 249 -4.83 13.91 0.87
C ILE A 249 -5.13 14.33 -0.56
N LEU A 250 -4.54 13.61 -1.51
CA LEU A 250 -4.83 13.72 -2.93
C LEU A 250 -5.68 12.50 -3.33
N GLU A 251 -6.92 12.75 -3.75
CA GLU A 251 -7.81 11.73 -4.31
C GLU A 251 -7.90 11.93 -5.83
N GLY A 252 -7.56 10.90 -6.59
CA GLY A 252 -7.60 10.93 -8.05
C GLY A 252 -8.19 9.63 -8.59
N THR A 253 -9.02 9.74 -9.61
CA THR A 253 -9.43 8.58 -10.40
C THR A 253 -8.44 8.40 -11.54
N THR A 254 -7.85 7.21 -11.64
CA THR A 254 -6.98 6.86 -12.76
C THR A 254 -7.84 6.73 -14.02
N GLU A 255 -7.44 7.42 -15.10
CA GLU A 255 -8.22 7.47 -16.35
C GLU A 255 -8.34 6.10 -17.04
N SER A 256 -7.27 5.30 -16.99
CA SER A 256 -7.21 3.97 -17.61
C SER A 256 -8.07 2.93 -16.89
N THR A 257 -8.05 2.91 -15.56
CA THR A 257 -8.72 1.88 -14.76
C THR A 257 -10.07 2.31 -14.19
N GLY A 258 -10.38 3.61 -14.18
CA GLY A 258 -11.54 4.16 -13.48
C GLY A 258 -11.50 3.99 -11.96
N GLN A 259 -10.40 3.46 -11.41
CA GLN A 259 -10.23 3.21 -9.98
C GLN A 259 -9.79 4.49 -9.25
N THR A 260 -10.32 4.69 -8.05
CA THR A 260 -9.95 5.81 -7.19
C THR A 260 -8.70 5.49 -6.38
N THR A 261 -7.61 6.22 -6.62
CA THR A 261 -6.37 6.15 -5.87
C THR A 261 -6.27 7.33 -4.90
N GLN A 262 -5.68 7.09 -3.73
CA GLN A 262 -5.50 8.12 -2.70
C GLN A 262 -4.03 8.18 -2.28
N ALA A 263 -3.38 9.33 -2.48
CA ALA A 263 -2.05 9.62 -1.94
C ALA A 263 -2.18 10.48 -0.68
N LYS A 264 -1.39 10.17 0.35
CA LYS A 264 -1.41 10.86 1.64
C LYS A 264 -0.02 11.28 2.05
N THR A 265 0.10 12.41 2.72
CA THR A 265 1.31 12.80 3.45
C THR A 265 0.93 13.72 4.61
N SER A 266 1.82 13.89 5.57
CA SER A 266 1.59 14.76 6.73
C SER A 266 2.68 15.81 6.87
N TYR A 267 2.35 16.94 7.48
CA TYR A 267 3.30 18.00 7.84
C TYR A 267 3.16 18.33 9.32
N LEU A 268 4.25 18.15 10.05
CA LEU A 268 4.40 18.62 11.42
C LEU A 268 4.69 20.14 11.44
N PRO A 269 4.45 20.84 12.55
CA PRO A 269 4.64 22.29 12.63
C PRO A 269 6.11 22.69 12.39
N SER A 270 7.05 21.83 12.78
CA SER A 270 8.49 22.00 12.53
C SER A 270 8.91 21.80 11.07
N GLU A 271 8.06 21.20 10.25
CA GLU A 271 8.30 20.98 8.81
C GLU A 271 7.65 22.07 7.96
N ILE A 272 6.88 22.97 8.59
CA ILE A 272 6.25 24.13 7.94
C ILE A 272 7.20 25.31 8.05
N LEU A 273 7.65 25.83 6.90
CA LEU A 273 8.54 26.96 6.84
C LEU A 273 7.73 28.26 6.70
N TRP A 274 7.66 29.06 7.76
CA TRP A 274 7.03 30.38 7.71
C TRP A 274 7.83 31.33 6.81
N GLY A 275 7.14 32.16 6.02
CA GLY A 275 7.78 33.15 5.13
C GLY A 275 8.66 32.54 4.04
N HIS A 276 8.32 31.36 3.55
CA HIS A 276 8.99 30.72 2.43
C HIS A 276 8.06 30.55 1.23
N ARG A 277 8.62 30.55 0.03
CA ARG A 277 7.92 30.30 -1.23
C ARG A 277 8.66 29.24 -2.05
N PHE A 278 7.93 28.35 -2.71
CA PHE A 278 8.50 27.38 -3.64
C PHE A 278 9.21 28.05 -4.81
N GLU A 279 10.35 27.50 -5.21
CA GLU A 279 11.09 27.96 -6.38
C GLU A 279 10.37 27.56 -7.68
N PRO A 280 10.31 28.44 -8.71
CA PRO A 280 9.69 28.09 -9.99
C PRO A 280 10.43 26.95 -10.70
N LEU A 281 9.74 25.83 -10.91
CA LEU A 281 10.31 24.61 -11.51
C LEU A 281 10.10 24.48 -13.03
N VAL A 282 9.12 25.22 -13.60
CA VAL A 282 8.81 25.16 -15.03
C VAL A 282 9.54 26.28 -15.76
N ARG A 283 10.29 25.94 -16.81
CA ARG A 283 10.96 26.88 -17.70
C ARG A 283 10.60 26.58 -19.15
N TYR A 284 10.44 27.62 -19.95
CA TYR A 284 10.22 27.45 -21.38
C TYR A 284 11.56 27.47 -22.12
N ASN A 285 11.90 26.37 -22.79
CA ASN A 285 13.09 26.29 -23.61
C ASN A 285 12.73 26.72 -25.05
N ARG A 286 13.22 27.90 -25.45
CA ARG A 286 12.93 28.47 -26.78
C ARG A 286 13.57 27.67 -27.91
N ASP A 287 14.71 27.04 -27.67
CA ASP A 287 15.46 26.31 -28.70
C ASP A 287 14.80 24.97 -29.05
N LYS A 288 14.19 24.32 -28.04
CA LYS A 288 13.45 23.06 -28.22
C LYS A 288 11.95 23.23 -28.42
N VAL A 289 11.44 24.46 -28.30
CA VAL A 289 10.00 24.79 -28.36
C VAL A 289 9.21 23.90 -27.39
N SER A 290 9.70 23.75 -26.16
CA SER A 290 9.13 22.85 -25.16
C SER A 290 9.23 23.42 -23.73
N TYR A 291 8.30 23.03 -22.86
CA TYR A 291 8.40 23.29 -21.43
C TYR A 291 9.28 22.23 -20.78
N GLU A 292 10.33 22.68 -20.09
CA GLU A 292 11.20 21.82 -19.30
C GLU A 292 10.85 22.00 -17.82
N VAL A 293 10.72 20.87 -17.12
CA VAL A 293 10.32 20.80 -15.71
C VAL A 293 11.52 20.28 -14.92
N ASP A 294 12.13 21.14 -14.10
CA ASP A 294 13.28 20.76 -13.28
C ASP A 294 12.83 20.22 -11.92
N TYR A 295 12.78 18.90 -11.79
CA TYR A 295 12.41 18.22 -10.54
C TYR A 295 13.48 18.33 -9.44
N ALA A 296 14.71 18.76 -9.74
CA ALA A 296 15.71 19.02 -8.70
C ALA A 296 15.29 20.21 -7.82
N LEU A 297 14.52 21.15 -8.38
CA LEU A 297 13.98 22.31 -7.66
C LEU A 297 12.67 22.01 -6.92
N PHE A 298 12.11 20.81 -7.04
CA PHE A 298 10.76 20.49 -6.53
C PHE A 298 10.61 20.74 -5.02
N HIS A 299 11.66 20.46 -4.23
CA HIS A 299 11.66 20.70 -2.79
C HIS A 299 12.30 22.03 -2.39
N ASN A 300 12.85 22.80 -3.33
CA ASN A 300 13.53 24.04 -3.02
C ASN A 300 12.54 25.15 -2.67
N THR A 301 12.91 25.92 -1.65
CA THR A 301 12.14 27.07 -1.19
C THR A 301 13.06 28.25 -0.92
N ASN A 302 12.57 29.44 -1.20
CA ASN A 302 13.27 30.71 -1.00
C ASN A 302 12.56 31.52 0.08
N GLN A 303 13.34 32.22 0.91
CA GLN A 303 12.80 33.11 1.94
C GLN A 303 12.20 34.36 1.31
N VAL A 304 11.05 34.77 1.82
CA VAL A 304 10.31 35.96 1.40
C VAL A 304 9.92 36.74 2.65
N ASP A 305 10.11 38.07 2.59
CA ASP A 305 9.70 38.94 3.67
C ASP A 305 8.18 38.83 3.88
N THR A 306 7.79 38.33 5.04
CA THR A 306 6.41 37.95 5.37
C THR A 306 6.12 38.35 6.80
N PRO A 307 4.97 38.97 7.11
CA PRO A 307 4.61 39.33 8.47
C PRO A 307 4.66 38.11 9.40
N LEU A 308 5.13 38.32 10.64
CA LEU A 308 5.27 37.27 11.66
C LEU A 308 4.02 37.14 12.55
N CYS A 309 3.06 38.07 12.40
CA CYS A 309 1.79 38.09 13.13
C CYS A 309 0.82 37.02 12.62
N SER A 310 -0.28 36.81 13.35
CA SER A 310 -1.35 35.90 12.89
C SER A 310 -2.17 36.52 11.75
N ALA A 311 -2.90 35.68 11.01
CA ALA A 311 -3.80 36.16 9.95
C ALA A 311 -4.86 37.14 10.51
N ARG A 312 -5.37 36.87 11.72
CA ARG A 312 -6.27 37.76 12.44
C ARG A 312 -5.66 39.14 12.72
N GLU A 313 -4.47 39.17 13.31
CA GLU A 313 -3.77 40.42 13.63
C GLU A 313 -3.45 41.22 12.36
N LEU A 314 -3.08 40.52 11.28
CA LEU A 314 -2.84 41.12 9.98
C LEU A 314 -4.12 41.71 9.38
N GLU A 315 -5.25 41.01 9.48
CA GLU A 315 -6.55 41.48 9.01
C GLU A 315 -7.02 42.72 9.80
N ASP A 316 -6.93 42.68 11.13
CA ASP A 316 -7.26 43.80 12.02
C ASP A 316 -6.39 45.03 11.71
N PHE A 317 -5.10 44.83 11.43
CA PHE A 317 -4.19 45.90 11.03
C PHE A 317 -4.57 46.47 9.66
N THR A 318 -4.86 45.60 8.69
CA THR A 318 -5.23 45.99 7.33
C THR A 318 -6.55 46.75 7.29
N GLN A 319 -7.52 46.38 8.13
CA GLN A 319 -8.80 47.09 8.25
C GLN A 319 -8.66 48.50 8.84
N LYS A 320 -7.65 48.74 9.68
CA LYS A 320 -7.37 50.06 10.29
C LYS A 320 -6.61 51.00 9.36
N LEU A 321 -6.02 50.50 8.27
CA LEU A 321 -5.37 51.34 7.28
C LEU A 321 -6.44 52.07 6.44
N PRO A 322 -6.30 53.40 6.24
CA PRO A 322 -7.17 54.10 5.31
C PRO A 322 -7.01 53.49 3.92
N ARG A 323 -8.11 53.06 3.29
CA ARG A 323 -8.09 52.67 1.88
C ARG A 323 -7.76 53.93 1.08
N ILE A 324 -6.58 53.95 0.48
CA ILE A 324 -6.11 55.03 -0.41
C ILE A 324 -6.88 54.95 -1.73
#